data_AF-A0A0C9W440-F1
#
_entry.id   AF-A0A0C9W440-F1
#
_cell.length_a   1.000
_cell.length_b   1.000
_cell.length_c   1.000
_cell.angle_alpha   90.00
_cell.angle_beta   90.00
_cell.angle_gamma   90.00
#
_symmetry.space_group_name_H-M   'P 1'
#
loop_
_entity.id
_entity.type
_entity.pdbx_description
1 polymer ?
#
loop_
_entity_poly.entity_id
_entity_poly.type
_entity_poly.pdbx_seq_one_letter_code
_entity_poly.pdbx_strand_id
1 'polypeptide(L)'
;LPPSLNLPAHLSAQKYFFVCTLTVLAWDTLVLTPRSYKLGRTKTWPALKALYYFLQVWVLADFIVTGVMFFSTSVLQATDCHRFWPYEPICTAILLFAASSIHVIRISAIHSHQPRIRSLLLILLFVQAVVTAICCGFYRHVPLEDGQGCIAGPLNNQSWVGIYWLAPTLLYATTFALAVQRSLQTLEAKPLTPWRLMLRDSLNLYGSILLVNLVNVLFYFIMTPTGANDPIKTIVSSMAGVLTATMSMRIVLGVRGPLENGGSFSASGTGAGSS
;
A
#
# COMPACT_ATOMS: atom_id res chain seq x y z
N LEU A 1 33.54 -11.13 -13.35
CA LEU A 1 32.28 -11.75 -12.88
C LEU A 1 31.23 -11.50 -13.96
N PRO A 2 30.35 -12.47 -14.30
CA PRO A 2 29.26 -12.21 -15.23
C PRO A 2 28.38 -11.06 -14.68
N PRO A 3 27.73 -10.25 -15.54
CA PRO A 3 26.91 -9.12 -15.12
C PRO A 3 25.85 -9.46 -14.06
N SER A 4 25.32 -10.69 -14.09
CA SER A 4 24.37 -11.23 -13.11
C SER A 4 24.94 -11.35 -11.68
N LEU A 5 26.26 -11.50 -11.53
CA LEU A 5 26.99 -11.60 -10.26
C LEU A 5 27.78 -10.33 -9.92
N ASN A 6 28.05 -9.47 -10.91
CA ASN A 6 28.76 -8.20 -10.72
C ASN A 6 27.78 -7.04 -10.52
N LEU A 7 27.05 -7.06 -9.41
CA LEU A 7 26.02 -6.06 -9.13
C LEU A 7 26.61 -4.87 -8.37
N PRO A 8 26.33 -3.61 -8.78
CA PRO A 8 26.62 -2.44 -7.97
C PRO A 8 25.98 -2.53 -6.58
N ALA A 9 26.61 -1.93 -5.57
CA ALA A 9 26.14 -1.99 -4.18
C ALA A 9 24.67 -1.52 -4.01
N HIS A 10 24.24 -0.51 -4.77
CA HIS A 10 22.86 -0.02 -4.71
C HIS A 10 21.86 -1.00 -5.35
N LEU A 11 22.24 -1.68 -6.43
CA LEU A 11 21.42 -2.68 -7.10
C LEU A 11 21.32 -3.97 -6.26
N SER A 12 22.42 -4.38 -5.61
CA SER A 12 22.40 -5.51 -4.69
C SER A 12 21.55 -5.21 -3.46
N ALA A 13 21.67 -4.01 -2.89
CA ALA A 13 20.82 -3.56 -1.78
C ALA A 13 19.33 -3.62 -2.16
N GLN A 14 18.95 -3.16 -3.35
CA GLN A 14 17.57 -3.26 -3.82
C GLN A 14 17.10 -4.70 -3.98
N LYS A 15 17.97 -5.59 -4.49
CA LYS A 15 17.67 -7.02 -4.57
C LYS A 15 17.42 -7.65 -3.21
N TYR A 16 18.27 -7.38 -2.22
CA TYR A 16 18.05 -7.86 -0.85
C TYR A 16 16.77 -7.31 -0.23
N PHE A 17 16.49 -6.03 -0.46
CA PHE A 17 15.29 -5.39 0.05
C PHE A 17 14.02 -6.01 -0.56
N PHE A 18 14.03 -6.31 -1.86
CA PHE A 18 12.95 -7.00 -2.54
C PHE A 18 12.74 -8.43 -1.99
N VAL A 19 13.81 -9.20 -1.75
CA VAL A 19 13.70 -10.53 -1.10
C VAL A 19 13.10 -10.42 0.30
N CYS A 20 13.51 -9.40 1.08
CA CYS A 20 12.92 -9.12 2.38
C CYS A 20 11.41 -8.83 2.24
N THR A 21 11.02 -8.01 1.27
CA THR A 21 9.62 -7.73 0.94
C THR A 21 8.82 -8.99 0.60
N LEU A 22 9.35 -9.88 -0.24
CA LEU A 22 8.71 -11.16 -0.55
C LEU A 22 8.54 -12.05 0.68
N THR A 23 9.53 -12.05 1.57
CA THR A 23 9.47 -12.83 2.82
C THR A 23 8.37 -12.32 3.75
N VAL A 24 8.25 -11.00 3.89
CA VAL A 24 7.17 -10.35 4.64
C VAL A 24 5.81 -10.68 4.01
N LEU A 25 5.70 -10.61 2.68
CA LEU A 25 4.47 -10.93 1.95
C LEU A 25 4.04 -12.39 2.15
N ALA A 26 4.98 -13.33 2.05
CA ALA A 26 4.74 -14.74 2.28
C ALA A 26 4.26 -14.99 3.72
N TRP A 27 4.95 -14.38 4.70
CA TRP A 27 4.57 -14.47 6.10
C TRP A 27 3.16 -13.93 6.36
N ASP A 28 2.85 -12.73 5.85
CA ASP A 28 1.53 -12.12 6.02
C ASP A 28 0.44 -12.95 5.36
N THR A 29 0.69 -13.52 4.19
CA THR A 29 -0.26 -14.40 3.51
C THR A 29 -0.59 -15.62 4.37
N LEU A 30 0.42 -16.26 4.96
CA LEU A 30 0.22 -17.42 5.86
C LEU A 30 -0.53 -17.05 7.14
N VAL A 31 -0.14 -15.96 7.80
CA VAL A 31 -0.75 -15.51 9.06
C VAL A 31 -2.22 -15.08 8.87
N LEU A 32 -2.53 -14.46 7.73
CA LEU A 32 -3.89 -14.01 7.44
C LEU A 32 -4.82 -15.15 6.99
N THR A 33 -4.28 -16.25 6.46
CA THR A 33 -5.05 -17.38 5.88
C THR A 33 -6.20 -17.90 6.77
N PRO A 34 -6.01 -18.19 8.07
CA PRO A 34 -7.11 -18.68 8.92
C PRO A 34 -8.26 -17.68 9.07
N ARG A 35 -7.94 -16.37 9.08
CA ARG A 35 -8.93 -15.30 9.16
C ARG A 35 -9.58 -15.04 7.80
N SER A 36 -8.82 -15.11 6.71
CA SER A 36 -9.35 -15.12 5.33
C SER A 36 -10.38 -16.23 5.16
N TYR A 37 -10.06 -17.44 5.62
CA TYR A 37 -10.97 -18.58 5.49
C TYR A 37 -12.30 -18.35 6.23
N LYS A 38 -12.24 -17.81 7.46
CA LYS A 38 -13.44 -17.43 8.22
C LYS A 38 -14.25 -16.34 7.50
N LEU A 39 -13.58 -15.32 6.96
CA LEU A 39 -14.23 -14.25 6.20
C LEU A 39 -14.93 -14.80 4.94
N GLY A 40 -14.33 -15.78 4.26
CA GLY A 40 -14.88 -16.38 3.05
C GLY A 40 -16.21 -17.06 3.27
N ARG A 41 -16.38 -17.70 4.43
CA ARG A 41 -17.61 -18.42 4.82
C ARG A 41 -18.80 -17.51 5.14
N THR A 42 -18.59 -16.19 5.26
CA THR A 42 -19.71 -15.25 5.43
C THR A 42 -20.55 -15.21 4.14
N LYS A 43 -21.88 -15.29 4.24
CA LYS A 43 -22.76 -15.32 3.06
C LYS A 43 -22.76 -14.00 2.27
N THR A 44 -22.52 -12.87 2.94
CA THR A 44 -22.61 -11.55 2.33
C THR A 44 -21.29 -11.18 1.63
N TRP A 45 -21.40 -10.38 0.56
CA TRP A 45 -20.27 -9.88 -0.23
C TRP A 45 -20.23 -8.34 -0.23
N PRO A 46 -19.96 -7.72 0.92
CA PRO A 46 -19.77 -6.27 0.99
C PRO A 46 -18.49 -5.86 0.24
N ALA A 47 -18.44 -4.59 -0.20
CA ALA A 47 -17.32 -4.07 -0.98
C ALA A 47 -15.94 -4.31 -0.30
N LEU A 48 -15.86 -4.23 1.03
CA LEU A 48 -14.64 -4.52 1.78
C LEU A 48 -14.16 -5.97 1.64
N LYS A 49 -15.08 -6.94 1.56
CA LYS A 49 -14.74 -8.36 1.36
C LYS A 49 -14.20 -8.58 -0.06
N ALA A 50 -14.83 -7.97 -1.06
CA ALA A 50 -14.36 -8.05 -2.44
C ALA A 50 -12.97 -7.43 -2.59
N LEU A 51 -12.75 -6.22 -2.04
CA LEU A 51 -11.45 -5.55 -2.04
C LEU A 51 -10.39 -6.33 -1.27
N TYR A 52 -10.75 -7.01 -0.19
CA TYR A 52 -9.83 -7.87 0.57
C TYR A 52 -9.28 -9.02 -0.29
N TYR A 53 -10.17 -9.81 -0.91
CA TYR A 53 -9.75 -10.93 -1.75
C TYR A 53 -9.04 -10.47 -3.02
N PHE A 54 -9.48 -9.34 -3.58
CA PHE A 54 -8.77 -8.70 -4.67
C PHE A 54 -7.33 -8.38 -4.26
N LEU A 55 -7.10 -7.66 -3.15
CA LEU A 55 -5.75 -7.35 -2.68
C LEU A 55 -4.94 -8.60 -2.38
N GLN A 56 -5.53 -9.61 -1.75
CA GLN A 56 -4.85 -10.86 -1.38
C GLN A 56 -4.27 -11.57 -2.61
N VAL A 57 -5.05 -11.66 -3.70
CA VAL A 57 -4.61 -12.31 -4.93
C VAL A 57 -3.73 -11.38 -5.76
N TRP A 58 -4.10 -10.11 -5.87
CA TRP A 58 -3.43 -9.11 -6.70
C TRP A 58 -1.99 -8.88 -6.26
N VAL A 59 -1.75 -8.68 -4.96
CA VAL A 59 -0.38 -8.45 -4.45
C VAL A 59 0.53 -9.65 -4.70
N LEU A 60 0.01 -10.88 -4.63
CA LEU A 60 0.79 -12.07 -4.92
C LEU A 60 1.12 -12.17 -6.41
N ALA A 61 0.11 -11.99 -7.26
CA ALA A 61 0.30 -12.04 -8.72
C ALA A 61 1.32 -10.99 -9.19
N ASP A 62 1.15 -9.73 -8.75
CA ASP A 62 2.02 -8.61 -9.10
C ASP A 62 3.47 -8.85 -8.68
N PHE A 63 3.70 -9.24 -7.43
CA PHE A 63 5.05 -9.42 -6.90
C PHE A 63 5.75 -10.69 -7.40
N ILE A 64 5.01 -11.73 -7.77
CA ILE A 64 5.59 -12.91 -8.44
C ILE A 64 6.09 -12.52 -9.83
N VAL A 65 5.25 -11.86 -10.63
CA VAL A 65 5.62 -11.46 -12.00
C VAL A 65 6.79 -10.46 -11.98
N THR A 66 6.70 -9.43 -11.13
CA THR A 66 7.77 -8.46 -10.95
C THR A 66 9.04 -9.13 -10.44
N GLY A 67 8.94 -10.05 -9.47
CA GLY A 67 10.10 -10.78 -8.94
C GLY A 67 10.79 -11.64 -10.00
N VAL A 68 10.05 -12.34 -10.85
CA VAL A 68 10.62 -13.14 -11.94
C VAL A 68 11.39 -12.25 -12.91
N MET A 69 10.82 -11.12 -13.33
CA MET A 69 11.49 -10.19 -14.25
C MET A 69 12.71 -9.49 -13.62
N PHE A 70 12.65 -9.25 -12.31
CA PHE A 70 13.69 -8.56 -11.56
C PHE A 70 14.91 -9.45 -11.25
N PHE A 71 14.71 -10.76 -11.05
CA PHE A 71 15.80 -11.72 -10.81
C PHE A 71 16.22 -12.52 -12.04
N SER A 72 15.52 -12.39 -13.17
CA SER A 72 15.85 -13.15 -14.38
C SER A 72 17.21 -12.75 -14.95
N THR A 73 18.04 -13.77 -15.20
CA THR A 73 19.33 -13.63 -15.87
C THR A 73 19.23 -13.75 -17.39
N SER A 74 18.06 -14.08 -17.93
CA SER A 74 17.83 -14.27 -19.37
C SER A 74 17.10 -13.10 -20.04
N VAL A 75 16.73 -12.07 -19.27
CA VAL A 75 16.03 -10.89 -19.77
C VAL A 75 16.99 -10.01 -20.56
N LEU A 76 16.61 -9.68 -21.79
CA LEU A 76 17.29 -8.71 -22.64
C LEU A 76 16.72 -7.31 -22.39
N GLN A 77 17.57 -6.33 -22.12
CA GLN A 77 17.13 -4.96 -21.82
C GLN A 77 16.40 -4.31 -23.00
N ALA A 78 16.96 -4.48 -24.20
CA ALA A 78 16.49 -3.82 -25.40
C ALA A 78 15.07 -4.27 -25.84
N THR A 79 14.68 -5.51 -25.55
CA THR A 79 13.42 -6.09 -26.04
C THR A 79 12.42 -6.36 -24.92
N ASP A 80 12.85 -7.06 -23.88
CA ASP A 80 11.94 -7.61 -22.87
C ASP A 80 11.62 -6.54 -21.83
N CYS A 81 12.64 -5.85 -21.31
CA CYS A 81 12.45 -4.79 -20.33
C CYS A 81 11.75 -3.56 -20.93
N HIS A 82 12.04 -3.23 -22.20
CA HIS A 82 11.34 -2.15 -22.90
C HIS A 82 9.82 -2.40 -23.06
N ARG A 83 9.38 -3.67 -23.10
CA ARG A 83 7.94 -3.99 -23.12
C ARG A 83 7.33 -4.11 -21.73
N PHE A 84 8.13 -4.54 -20.75
CA PHE A 84 7.66 -4.85 -19.40
C PHE A 84 7.66 -3.66 -18.44
N TRP A 85 8.44 -2.61 -18.67
CA TRP A 85 8.56 -1.48 -17.72
C TRP A 85 7.23 -0.83 -17.26
N PRO A 86 6.12 -0.74 -18.04
CA PRO A 86 4.92 -0.11 -17.53
C PRO A 86 4.12 -1.02 -16.59
N TYR A 87 4.42 -2.32 -16.55
CA TYR A 87 3.70 -3.30 -15.74
C TYR A 87 3.75 -2.96 -14.25
N GLU A 88 4.96 -2.80 -13.70
CA GLU A 88 5.19 -2.54 -12.27
C GLU A 88 4.46 -1.28 -11.76
N PRO A 89 4.61 -0.08 -12.38
CA PRO A 89 3.93 1.12 -11.89
C PRO A 89 2.40 1.06 -12.05
N ILE A 90 1.89 0.39 -13.10
CA ILE A 90 0.44 0.23 -13.30
C ILE A 90 -0.15 -0.72 -12.27
N CYS A 91 0.44 -1.89 -12.06
CA CYS A 91 -0.02 -2.85 -11.06
C CYS A 91 0.04 -2.27 -9.65
N THR A 92 1.10 -1.53 -9.33
CA THR A 92 1.24 -0.81 -8.06
C THR A 92 0.15 0.26 -7.92
N ALA A 93 -0.19 0.99 -8.98
CA ALA A 93 -1.24 2.02 -8.92
C ALA A 93 -2.62 1.40 -8.62
N ILE A 94 -2.92 0.26 -9.25
CA ILE A 94 -4.15 -0.51 -8.98
C ILE A 94 -4.18 -1.00 -7.54
N LEU A 95 -3.06 -1.53 -7.03
CA LEU A 95 -2.92 -1.98 -5.66
C LEU A 95 -3.15 -0.83 -4.66
N LEU A 96 -2.52 0.32 -4.88
CA LEU A 96 -2.67 1.50 -4.03
C LEU A 96 -4.09 2.06 -4.08
N PHE A 97 -4.74 2.05 -5.24
CA PHE A 97 -6.13 2.47 -5.37
C PHE A 97 -7.08 1.58 -4.57
N ALA A 98 -6.91 0.25 -4.66
CA ALA A 98 -7.71 -0.69 -3.88
C ALA A 98 -7.47 -0.53 -2.37
N ALA A 99 -6.21 -0.37 -1.94
CA ALA A 99 -5.86 -0.12 -0.55
C ALA A 99 -6.45 1.21 -0.03
N SER A 100 -6.30 2.31 -0.79
CA SER A 100 -6.88 3.60 -0.43
C SER A 100 -8.41 3.56 -0.37
N SER A 101 -9.06 2.82 -1.26
CA SER A 101 -10.52 2.61 -1.24
C SER A 101 -10.99 1.97 0.06
N ILE A 102 -10.25 0.98 0.58
CA ILE A 102 -10.54 0.37 1.90
C ILE A 102 -10.51 1.43 3.01
N HIS A 103 -9.50 2.30 3.01
CA HIS A 103 -9.38 3.36 4.03
C HIS A 103 -10.55 4.34 3.95
N VAL A 104 -10.93 4.77 2.74
CA VAL A 104 -12.07 5.68 2.53
C VAL A 104 -13.36 5.07 3.07
N ILE A 105 -13.64 3.80 2.75
CA ILE A 105 -14.84 3.10 3.22
C ILE A 105 -14.83 3.00 4.75
N ARG A 106 -13.70 2.62 5.35
CA ARG A 106 -13.57 2.41 6.80
C ARG A 106 -13.69 3.70 7.59
N ILE A 107 -13.00 4.77 7.19
CA ILE A 107 -13.06 6.06 7.89
C ILE A 107 -14.43 6.72 7.72
N SER A 108 -15.06 6.58 6.54
CA SER A 108 -16.41 7.08 6.31
C SER A 108 -17.44 6.39 7.21
N ALA A 109 -17.29 5.09 7.44
CA ALA A 109 -18.13 4.33 8.37
C ALA A 109 -17.93 4.79 9.83
N ILE A 110 -16.68 5.01 10.25
CA ILE A 110 -16.34 5.45 11.61
C ILE A 110 -16.95 6.81 11.95
N HIS A 111 -17.05 7.71 10.97
CA HIS A 111 -17.63 9.05 11.12
C HIS A 111 -19.12 9.09 10.76
N SER A 112 -19.85 7.98 10.90
CA SER A 112 -21.31 7.91 10.66
C SER A 112 -21.74 8.49 9.31
N HIS A 113 -20.94 8.29 8.26
CA HIS A 113 -21.19 8.78 6.90
C HIS A 113 -21.42 10.29 6.78
N GLN A 114 -20.78 11.10 7.63
CA GLN A 114 -20.81 12.56 7.46
C GLN A 114 -20.42 12.96 6.02
N PRO A 115 -21.28 13.71 5.30
CA PRO A 115 -21.11 13.97 3.87
C PRO A 115 -19.85 14.78 3.56
N ARG A 116 -19.43 15.64 4.49
CA ARG A 116 -18.20 16.44 4.37
C ARG A 116 -16.94 15.57 4.33
N ILE A 117 -16.81 14.66 5.29
CA ILE A 117 -15.65 13.75 5.39
C ILE A 117 -15.64 12.79 4.22
N ARG A 118 -16.80 12.24 3.86
CA ARG A 118 -16.91 11.34 2.71
C ARG A 118 -16.54 12.04 1.40
N SER A 119 -17.02 13.26 1.17
CA SER A 119 -16.68 14.04 -0.03
C SER A 119 -15.18 14.34 -0.09
N LEU A 120 -14.58 14.80 1.02
CA LEU A 120 -13.14 15.04 1.12
C LEU A 120 -12.32 13.79 0.75
N LEU A 121 -12.65 12.64 1.34
CA LEU A 121 -11.93 11.39 1.12
C LEU A 121 -12.11 10.86 -0.32
N LEU A 122 -13.29 11.04 -0.92
CA LEU A 122 -13.53 10.67 -2.31
C LEU A 122 -12.77 11.59 -3.29
N ILE A 123 -12.71 12.89 -3.00
CA ILE A 123 -11.90 13.83 -3.79
C ILE A 123 -10.42 13.44 -3.71
N LEU A 124 -9.90 13.16 -2.51
CA LEU A 124 -8.51 12.72 -2.35
C LEU A 124 -8.22 11.41 -3.08
N LEU A 125 -9.15 10.45 -3.03
CA LEU A 125 -9.03 9.18 -3.76
C LEU A 125 -9.02 9.41 -5.28
N PHE A 126 -9.88 10.29 -5.78
CA PHE A 126 -9.93 10.64 -7.20
C PHE A 126 -8.64 11.34 -7.65
N VAL A 127 -8.16 12.31 -6.88
CA VAL A 127 -6.89 13.00 -7.14
C VAL A 127 -5.74 12.00 -7.14
N GLN A 128 -5.69 11.07 -6.17
CA GLN A 128 -4.69 9.99 -6.15
C GLN A 128 -4.75 9.16 -7.45
N ALA A 129 -5.93 8.71 -7.87
CA ALA A 129 -6.09 7.88 -9.06
C ALA A 129 -5.60 8.61 -10.33
N VAL A 130 -5.97 9.88 -10.51
CA VAL A 130 -5.55 10.68 -11.66
C VAL A 130 -4.05 10.93 -11.64
N VAL A 131 -3.49 11.35 -10.50
CA VAL A 131 -2.06 11.65 -10.36
C VAL A 131 -1.22 10.40 -10.60
N THR A 132 -1.56 9.28 -9.98
CA THR A 132 -0.84 8.01 -10.16
C THR A 132 -0.89 7.53 -11.62
N ALA A 133 -2.05 7.63 -12.29
CA ALA A 133 -2.19 7.28 -13.70
C ALA A 133 -1.32 8.13 -14.63
N ILE A 134 -1.27 9.46 -14.41
CA ILE A 134 -0.39 10.36 -15.16
C ILE A 134 1.08 10.02 -14.90
N CYS A 135 1.44 9.83 -13.63
CA CYS A 135 2.82 9.52 -13.23
C CYS A 135 3.31 8.17 -13.78
N CYS A 136 2.45 7.18 -14.03
CA CYS A 136 2.83 5.93 -14.71
C CYS A 136 3.49 6.17 -16.07
N GLY A 137 3.08 7.21 -16.81
CA GLY A 137 3.67 7.56 -18.10
C GLY A 137 5.10 8.11 -18.04
N PHE A 138 5.56 8.51 -16.85
CA PHE A 138 6.89 9.07 -16.62
C PHE A 138 7.90 8.05 -16.07
N TYR A 139 7.47 6.81 -15.82
CA TYR A 139 8.40 5.72 -15.58
C TYR A 139 9.09 5.31 -16.89
N ARG A 140 10.31 4.79 -16.78
CA ARG A 140 11.05 4.15 -17.88
C ARG A 140 11.84 2.97 -17.33
N HIS A 141 12.29 2.10 -18.22
CA HIS A 141 13.25 1.07 -17.85
C HIS A 141 14.57 1.73 -17.41
N VAL A 142 15.17 1.23 -16.33
CA VAL A 142 16.52 1.61 -15.92
C VAL A 142 17.50 0.88 -16.84
N PRO A 143 18.45 1.58 -17.52
CA PRO A 143 19.38 0.94 -18.44
C PRO A 143 20.47 0.18 -17.67
N LEU A 144 20.13 -1.04 -17.26
CA LEU A 144 21.04 -2.00 -16.62
C LEU A 144 21.78 -2.84 -17.67
N GLU A 145 22.72 -3.67 -17.25
CA GLU A 145 23.35 -4.65 -18.14
C GLU A 145 22.44 -5.87 -18.35
N ASP A 146 22.61 -6.56 -19.48
CA ASP A 146 21.86 -7.79 -19.75
C ASP A 146 22.15 -8.85 -18.68
N GLY A 147 21.10 -9.53 -18.22
CA GLY A 147 21.18 -10.48 -17.11
C GLY A 147 21.18 -9.88 -15.71
N GLN A 148 21.04 -8.56 -15.56
CA GLN A 148 20.83 -7.91 -14.25
C GLN A 148 19.35 -7.79 -13.84
N GLY A 149 18.41 -8.19 -14.70
CA GLY A 149 16.96 -8.11 -14.49
C GLY A 149 16.36 -6.80 -15.01
N CYS A 150 15.03 -6.66 -14.91
CA CYS A 150 14.32 -5.45 -15.34
C CYS A 150 13.77 -4.66 -14.15
N ILE A 151 13.98 -3.34 -14.17
CA ILE A 151 13.50 -2.40 -13.14
C ILE A 151 12.86 -1.21 -13.82
N ALA A 152 11.67 -0.80 -13.35
CA ALA A 152 11.10 0.48 -13.70
C ALA A 152 11.62 1.57 -12.74
N GLY A 153 12.12 2.67 -13.31
CA GLY A 153 12.62 3.82 -12.57
C GLY A 153 12.09 5.14 -13.11
N PRO A 154 12.30 6.24 -12.36
CA PRO A 154 11.94 7.57 -12.83
C PRO A 154 12.75 7.98 -14.06
N LEU A 155 12.09 8.52 -15.09
CA LEU A 155 12.77 9.07 -16.27
C LEU A 155 13.85 10.08 -15.84
N ASN A 156 15.09 9.87 -16.30
CA ASN A 156 16.24 10.73 -16.03
C ASN A 156 16.47 11.02 -14.52
N ASN A 157 16.08 10.10 -13.64
CA ASN A 157 16.20 10.27 -12.18
C ASN A 157 15.52 11.51 -11.61
N GLN A 158 14.54 12.05 -12.31
CA GLN A 158 13.82 13.25 -11.89
C GLN A 158 12.97 12.96 -10.64
N SER A 159 13.18 13.75 -9.58
CA SER A 159 12.48 13.59 -8.30
C SER A 159 10.96 13.87 -8.39
N TRP A 160 10.50 14.50 -9.47
CA TRP A 160 9.07 14.80 -9.67
C TRP A 160 8.19 13.53 -9.75
N VAL A 161 8.77 12.39 -10.15
CA VAL A 161 8.07 11.08 -10.11
C VAL A 161 7.70 10.69 -8.67
N GLY A 162 8.35 11.27 -7.64
CA GLY A 162 7.96 11.11 -6.24
C GLY A 162 6.54 11.59 -5.92
N ILE A 163 5.94 12.43 -6.77
CA ILE A 163 4.53 12.83 -6.64
C ILE A 163 3.58 11.62 -6.75
N TYR A 164 3.97 10.58 -7.48
CA TYR A 164 3.24 9.30 -7.55
C TYR A 164 2.94 8.75 -6.14
N TRP A 165 3.90 8.86 -5.22
CA TRP A 165 3.79 8.37 -3.85
C TRP A 165 3.27 9.43 -2.87
N LEU A 166 3.45 10.71 -3.19
CA LEU A 166 2.95 11.81 -2.36
C LEU A 166 1.42 11.81 -2.28
N ALA A 167 0.71 11.62 -3.40
CA ALA A 167 -0.75 11.67 -3.40
C ALA A 167 -1.40 10.58 -2.52
N PRO A 168 -1.01 9.29 -2.60
CA PRO A 168 -1.44 8.26 -1.65
C PRO A 168 -1.06 8.60 -0.20
N THR A 169 0.15 9.13 0.02
CA THR A 169 0.61 9.50 1.36
C THR A 169 -0.28 10.57 2.00
N LEU A 170 -0.73 11.56 1.22
CA LEU A 170 -1.67 12.58 1.71
C LEU A 170 -3.03 11.97 2.10
N LEU A 171 -3.53 11.01 1.32
CA LEU A 171 -4.74 10.27 1.68
C LEU A 171 -4.54 9.51 2.99
N TYR A 172 -3.43 8.77 3.13
CA TYR A 172 -3.13 8.03 4.35
C TYR A 172 -2.88 8.93 5.57
N ALA A 173 -2.28 10.10 5.37
CA ALA A 173 -2.11 11.10 6.42
C ALA A 173 -3.47 11.63 6.89
N THR A 174 -4.37 11.91 5.94
CA THR A 174 -5.74 12.37 6.25
C THR A 174 -6.54 11.30 6.97
N THR A 175 -6.48 10.05 6.52
CA THR A 175 -7.20 8.94 7.17
C THR A 175 -6.66 8.65 8.57
N PHE A 176 -5.34 8.72 8.75
CA PHE A 176 -4.71 8.63 10.06
C PHE A 176 -5.13 9.77 10.99
N ALA A 177 -5.10 11.02 10.53
CA ALA A 177 -5.50 12.18 11.34
C ALA A 177 -6.97 12.07 11.80
N LEU A 178 -7.88 11.68 10.89
CA LEU A 178 -9.29 11.46 11.22
C LEU A 178 -9.47 10.30 12.22
N ALA A 179 -8.69 9.22 12.08
CA ALA A 179 -8.70 8.11 13.03
C ALA A 179 -8.22 8.56 14.42
N VAL A 180 -7.12 9.33 14.49
CA VAL A 180 -6.59 9.90 15.74
C VAL A 180 -7.63 10.81 16.39
N GLN A 181 -8.21 11.74 15.63
CA GLN A 181 -9.23 12.66 16.13
C GLN A 181 -10.40 11.92 16.78
N ARG A 182 -10.89 10.86 16.13
CA ARG A 182 -11.98 10.06 16.67
C ARG A 182 -11.58 9.25 17.90
N SER A 183 -10.34 8.77 17.93
CA SER A 183 -9.78 8.04 19.06
C SER A 183 -9.65 8.93 20.30
N LEU A 184 -9.21 10.19 20.12
CA LEU A 184 -9.16 11.20 21.19
C LEU A 184 -10.54 11.53 21.76
N GLN A 185 -11.55 11.74 20.89
CA GLN A 185 -12.94 11.94 21.34
C GLN A 185 -13.48 10.74 22.15
N THR A 186 -13.03 9.53 21.81
CA THR A 186 -13.44 8.32 22.54
C THR A 186 -12.80 8.24 23.91
N LEU A 187 -11.55 8.69 24.06
CA LEU A 187 -10.87 8.78 25.36
C LEU A 187 -11.57 9.75 26.32
N GLU A 188 -12.02 10.89 25.81
CA GLU A 188 -12.80 11.86 26.59
C GLU A 188 -14.11 11.25 27.10
N ALA A 189 -14.78 10.42 26.28
CA ALA A 189 -16.02 9.76 26.65
C ALA A 189 -15.84 8.55 27.58
N LYS A 190 -14.72 7.80 27.45
CA LYS A 190 -14.39 6.64 28.29
C LYS A 190 -12.87 6.59 28.51
N PRO A 191 -12.38 6.84 29.74
CA PRO A 191 -10.95 6.79 30.04
C PRO A 191 -10.46 5.33 29.90
N LEU A 192 -9.80 5.06 28.78
CA LEU A 192 -9.12 3.81 28.50
C LEU A 192 -7.62 4.08 28.47
N THR A 193 -6.81 3.08 28.80
CA THR A 193 -5.36 3.18 28.66
C THR A 193 -4.99 3.42 27.19
N PRO A 194 -4.08 4.36 26.86
CA PRO A 194 -3.74 4.71 25.48
C PRO A 194 -3.32 3.52 24.61
N TRP A 195 -2.63 2.54 25.21
CA TRP A 195 -2.24 1.30 24.54
C TRP A 195 -3.43 0.42 24.12
N ARG A 196 -4.42 0.27 25.01
CA ARG A 196 -5.65 -0.49 24.72
C ARG A 196 -6.48 0.22 23.67
N LEU A 197 -6.45 1.55 23.62
CA LEU A 197 -7.12 2.35 22.60
C LEU A 197 -6.48 2.18 21.21
N MET A 198 -5.14 2.29 21.11
CA MET A 198 -4.42 2.09 19.84
C MET A 198 -4.72 0.72 19.21
N LEU A 199 -4.71 -0.34 20.03
CA LEU A 199 -5.00 -1.70 19.57
C LEU A 199 -6.48 -1.91 19.26
N ARG A 200 -7.38 -1.16 19.90
CA ARG A 200 -8.82 -1.27 19.70
C ARG A 200 -9.26 -0.63 18.38
N ASP A 201 -8.70 0.53 18.05
CA ASP A 201 -9.11 1.31 16.89
C ASP A 201 -8.25 1.01 15.65
N SER A 202 -7.34 0.03 15.75
CA SER A 202 -6.35 -0.31 14.72
C SER A 202 -5.48 0.88 14.31
N LEU A 203 -5.28 1.84 15.22
CA LEU A 203 -4.54 3.08 14.95
C LEU A 203 -3.08 2.80 14.61
N ASN A 204 -2.52 1.73 15.17
CA ASN A 204 -1.20 1.22 14.81
C ASN A 204 -1.10 0.83 13.33
N LEU A 205 -2.15 0.25 12.74
CA LEU A 205 -2.14 -0.15 11.33
C LEU A 205 -2.16 1.08 10.41
N TYR A 206 -3.00 2.08 10.71
CA TYR A 206 -3.02 3.35 9.96
C TYR A 206 -1.69 4.11 10.09
N GLY A 207 -1.13 4.16 11.30
CA GLY A 207 0.17 4.79 11.56
C GLY A 207 1.31 4.11 10.82
N SER A 208 1.35 2.77 10.80
CA SER A 208 2.36 2.02 10.05
C SER A 208 2.27 2.28 8.54
N ILE A 209 1.06 2.34 7.97
CA ILE A 209 0.88 2.66 6.54
C ILE A 209 1.40 4.06 6.23
N LEU A 210 1.03 5.07 7.03
CA LEU A 210 1.51 6.43 6.85
C LEU A 210 3.04 6.50 6.95
N LEU A 211 3.62 5.88 7.98
CA LEU A 211 5.06 5.93 8.20
C LEU A 211 5.84 5.35 7.03
N VAL A 212 5.46 4.17 6.55
CA VAL A 212 6.17 3.50 5.44
C VAL A 212 6.04 4.30 4.15
N ASN A 213 4.86 4.84 3.85
CA ASN A 213 4.67 5.68 2.67
C ASN A 213 5.43 7.01 2.78
N LEU A 214 5.48 7.62 3.96
CA LEU A 214 6.26 8.82 4.22
C LEU A 214 7.75 8.56 4.02
N VAL A 215 8.28 7.47 4.55
CA VAL A 215 9.68 7.06 4.32
C VAL A 215 9.94 6.90 2.82
N ASN A 216 9.05 6.23 2.09
CA ASN A 216 9.21 6.08 0.64
C ASN A 216 9.23 7.44 -0.08
N VAL A 217 8.32 8.35 0.24
CA VAL A 217 8.31 9.72 -0.30
C VAL A 217 9.62 10.45 0.02
N LEU A 218 10.12 10.36 1.25
CA LEU A 218 11.39 10.97 1.64
C LEU A 218 12.57 10.41 0.83
N PHE A 219 12.60 9.10 0.55
CA PHE A 219 13.62 8.50 -0.31
C PHE A 219 13.60 9.07 -1.73
N TYR A 220 12.42 9.32 -2.32
CA TYR A 220 12.32 9.92 -3.65
C TYR A 220 12.84 11.36 -3.72
N PHE A 221 12.64 12.15 -2.65
CA PHE A 221 12.99 13.57 -2.63
C PHE A 221 14.39 13.86 -2.08
N ILE A 222 14.87 13.08 -1.11
CA ILE A 222 16.14 13.34 -0.41
C ILE A 222 17.30 12.57 -1.05
N MET A 223 17.08 11.34 -1.52
CA MET A 223 18.18 10.49 -1.96
C MET A 223 18.71 10.93 -3.32
N THR A 224 20.00 11.26 -3.38
CA THR A 224 20.69 11.67 -4.61
C THR A 224 21.26 10.45 -5.33
N PRO A 225 20.83 10.15 -6.57
CA PRO A 225 21.35 9.02 -7.32
C PRO A 225 22.74 9.35 -7.86
N THR A 226 23.65 8.37 -7.85
CA THR A 226 25.04 8.58 -8.30
C THR A 226 25.22 8.49 -9.82
N GLY A 227 24.20 8.05 -10.55
CA GLY A 227 24.18 7.96 -12.01
C GLY A 227 22.81 7.59 -12.55
N ALA A 228 22.64 7.61 -13.88
CA ALA A 228 21.36 7.31 -14.55
C ALA A 228 20.85 5.87 -14.30
N ASN A 229 21.75 4.96 -13.94
CA ASN A 229 21.48 3.53 -13.74
C ASN A 229 21.23 3.19 -12.26
N ASP A 230 21.17 4.20 -11.38
CA ASP A 230 21.06 4.01 -9.93
C ASP A 230 19.58 3.99 -9.48
N PRO A 231 19.04 2.81 -9.08
CA PRO A 231 17.65 2.67 -8.70
C PRO A 231 17.39 3.03 -7.23
N ILE A 232 18.34 3.67 -6.54
CA ILE A 232 18.27 3.88 -5.08
C ILE A 232 17.01 4.63 -4.61
N LYS A 233 16.41 5.47 -5.45
CA LYS A 233 15.15 6.17 -5.14
C LYS A 233 13.95 5.23 -5.02
N THR A 234 13.96 4.10 -5.72
CA THR A 234 12.83 3.16 -5.77
C THR A 234 13.00 1.98 -4.82
N ILE A 235 14.10 1.92 -4.07
CA ILE A 235 14.42 0.78 -3.19
C ILE A 235 13.31 0.47 -2.18
N VAL A 236 12.68 1.49 -1.60
CA VAL A 236 11.65 1.32 -0.58
C VAL A 236 10.25 1.07 -1.17
N SER A 237 10.06 1.32 -2.47
CA SER A 237 8.74 1.35 -3.10
C SER A 237 8.00 0.01 -3.04
N SER A 238 8.70 -1.09 -3.32
CA SER A 238 8.14 -2.43 -3.28
C SER A 238 7.66 -2.80 -1.86
N MET A 239 8.45 -2.49 -0.83
CA MET A 239 8.06 -2.71 0.57
C MET A 239 6.90 -1.81 0.98
N ALA A 240 6.89 -0.55 0.52
CA ALA A 240 5.78 0.35 0.78
C ALA A 240 4.48 -0.15 0.19
N GLY A 241 4.50 -0.67 -1.03
CA GLY A 241 3.34 -1.34 -1.66
C GLY A 241 2.85 -2.53 -0.84
N VAL A 242 3.73 -3.49 -0.53
CA VAL A 242 3.36 -4.71 0.23
C VAL A 242 2.81 -4.37 1.61
N LEU A 243 3.53 -3.56 2.40
CA LEU A 243 3.09 -3.22 3.74
C LEU A 243 1.76 -2.44 3.71
N THR A 244 1.57 -1.57 2.72
CA THR A 244 0.28 -0.88 2.55
C THR A 244 -0.85 -1.86 2.27
N ALA A 245 -0.66 -2.82 1.36
CA ALA A 245 -1.65 -3.85 1.06
C ALA A 245 -1.93 -4.75 2.27
N THR A 246 -0.89 -5.28 2.93
CA THR A 246 -1.07 -6.23 4.03
C THR A 246 -1.64 -5.58 5.29
N MET A 247 -1.24 -4.36 5.62
CA MET A 247 -1.85 -3.61 6.72
C MET A 247 -3.30 -3.22 6.39
N SER A 248 -3.63 -2.88 5.14
CA SER A 248 -5.01 -2.63 4.72
C SER A 248 -5.88 -3.89 4.81
N MET A 249 -5.35 -5.05 4.42
CA MET A 249 -6.01 -6.34 4.62
C MET A 249 -6.26 -6.62 6.12
N ARG A 250 -5.29 -6.34 6.99
CA ARG A 250 -5.44 -6.45 8.46
C ARG A 250 -6.51 -5.49 8.99
N ILE A 251 -6.63 -4.28 8.46
CA ILE A 251 -7.69 -3.31 8.83
C ILE A 251 -9.07 -3.87 8.52
N VAL A 252 -9.25 -4.57 7.39
CA VAL A 252 -10.51 -5.24 7.03
C VAL A 252 -10.81 -6.41 7.98
N LEU A 253 -9.83 -7.25 8.29
CA LEU A 253 -10.03 -8.37 9.22
C LEU A 253 -10.23 -7.92 10.68
N GLY A 254 -9.77 -6.72 11.03
CA GLY A 254 -9.96 -6.11 12.34
C GLY A 254 -11.34 -5.47 12.56
N VAL A 255 -12.22 -5.48 11.54
CA VAL A 255 -13.59 -4.97 11.66
C VAL A 255 -14.38 -5.79 12.67
N ARG A 256 -15.03 -5.14 13.65
CA ARG A 256 -16.06 -5.74 14.51
C ARG A 256 -17.44 -5.29 14.01
N GLY A 257 -18.40 -6.22 13.92
CA GLY A 257 -19.74 -5.97 13.38
C GLY A 257 -19.87 -6.27 11.88
N PRO A 258 -21.08 -6.08 11.30
CA PRO A 258 -21.33 -6.36 9.89
C PRO A 258 -20.52 -5.45 8.97
N LEU A 259 -19.86 -6.05 7.98
CA LEU A 259 -19.01 -5.39 6.98
C LEU A 259 -19.80 -4.54 5.97
N GLU A 260 -21.12 -4.68 5.90
CA GLU A 260 -22.02 -3.99 4.97
C GLU A 260 -21.97 -2.46 5.12
N ASN A 261 -21.80 -1.98 6.36
CA ASN A 261 -21.66 -0.55 6.66
C ASN A 261 -20.23 -0.15 7.02
N GLY A 262 -19.22 -0.99 6.69
CA GLY A 262 -17.81 -0.70 7.04
C GLY A 262 -17.41 -0.98 8.49
N GLY A 263 -18.28 -1.62 9.27
CA GLY A 263 -18.09 -1.97 10.69
C GLY A 263 -18.77 -1.01 11.66
N SER A 264 -19.18 -1.50 12.83
CA SER A 264 -19.73 -0.66 13.89
C SER A 264 -18.69 -0.37 14.97
N PHE A 265 -18.60 0.89 15.39
CA PHE A 265 -17.82 1.25 16.58
C PHE A 265 -18.66 0.98 17.83
N SER A 266 -18.06 0.44 18.88
CA SER A 266 -18.70 -0.01 20.13
C SER A 266 -19.40 1.10 20.94
N ALA A 267 -19.57 2.31 20.40
CA ALA A 267 -20.29 3.41 21.05
C ALA A 267 -21.71 3.63 20.50
N SER A 268 -22.12 2.96 19.41
CA SER A 268 -23.45 3.15 18.80
C SER A 268 -24.48 2.08 19.20
N GLY A 269 -24.18 1.24 20.20
CA GLY A 269 -24.98 0.07 20.57
C GLY A 269 -25.63 0.10 21.95
N THR A 270 -25.73 1.25 22.59
CA THR A 270 -26.43 1.39 23.88
C THR A 270 -27.38 2.59 23.80
N GLY A 271 -28.58 2.36 23.28
CA GLY A 271 -29.59 3.41 23.16
C GLY A 271 -30.89 3.01 22.46
N ALA A 272 -31.23 1.72 22.36
CA ALA A 272 -32.55 1.30 21.92
C ALA A 272 -32.98 0.07 22.74
N GLY A 273 -33.26 0.32 24.01
CA GLY A 273 -34.00 -0.56 24.90
C GLY A 273 -34.99 0.29 25.68
N SER A 274 -36.24 -0.19 25.71
CA SER A 274 -37.42 0.27 26.47
C SER A 274 -38.13 1.55 26.03
N SER A 275 -39.14 1.38 25.17
CA SER A 275 -40.55 1.66 25.48
C SER A 275 -41.44 0.85 24.56
#